data_AF-A0A420AIE8-F1
#
_entry.id   AF-A0A420AIE8-F1
#
_cell.length_a   1.000
_cell.length_b   1.000
_cell.length_c   1.000
_cell.angle_alpha   90.00
_cell.angle_beta   90.00
_cell.angle_gamma   90.00
#
_symmetry.space_group_name_H-M   'P 1'
#
loop_
_entity.id
_entity.type
_entity.pdbx_description
1 polymer ?
#
loop_
_entity_poly.entity_id
_entity_poly.type
_entity_poly.pdbx_seq_one_letter_code
_entity_poly.pdbx_strand_id
1 'polypeptide(L)'
;MEINERNQLAAIAKILVRNDYDKALDEPLMRLLQSGQNTVRSDLFSFAEKWSKATSPGALAELWEEFKILLALHPDLGFVVIEGARIADIPSFYAEINRVYMADESWQIGSLDGFDDLLYGGFGKVQDAKKQTIIWKDIAHSRAALGVTTTLAYYQEKLAANSPFNHAYFQQKLADLQAGKGQTYFDIVAEIIQSHPKIDWIYERI
;
A
#
# COMPACT_ATOMS: atom_id res chain seq x y z
N MET A 1 -11.97 -17.99 21.58
CA MET A 1 -10.86 -17.74 20.64
C MET A 1 -10.71 -16.24 20.61
N GLU A 2 -9.57 -15.69 21.08
CA GLU A 2 -9.31 -14.25 21.01
C GLU A 2 -9.52 -13.80 19.56
N ILE A 3 -10.40 -12.82 19.36
CA ILE A 3 -10.61 -12.25 18.04
C ILE A 3 -9.40 -11.37 17.77
N ASN A 4 -8.59 -11.79 16.81
CA ASN A 4 -7.48 -11.00 16.35
C ASN A 4 -8.05 -9.86 15.50
N GLU A 5 -8.16 -8.66 16.08
CA GLU A 5 -8.65 -7.44 15.43
C GLU A 5 -7.94 -7.22 14.09
N ARG A 6 -6.63 -7.45 14.05
CA ARG A 6 -5.82 -7.37 12.84
C ARG A 6 -6.33 -8.30 11.74
N ASN A 7 -6.77 -9.50 12.09
CA ASN A 7 -7.33 -10.43 11.10
C ASN A 7 -8.65 -9.92 10.52
N GLN A 8 -9.50 -9.27 11.33
CA GLN A 8 -10.75 -8.69 10.84
C GLN A 8 -10.50 -7.46 9.98
N LEU A 9 -9.57 -6.58 10.38
CA LEU A 9 -9.16 -5.44 9.58
C LEU A 9 -8.55 -5.86 8.24
N ALA A 10 -7.71 -6.90 8.22
CA ALA A 10 -7.17 -7.45 6.98
C ALA A 10 -8.26 -8.05 6.07
N ALA A 11 -9.31 -8.66 6.65
CA ALA A 11 -10.45 -9.16 5.88
C ALA A 11 -11.29 -8.02 5.28
N ILE A 12 -11.58 -6.98 6.08
CA ILE A 12 -12.26 -5.75 5.61
C ILE A 12 -11.44 -5.11 4.48
N ALA A 13 -10.14 -4.91 4.66
CA ALA A 13 -9.25 -4.33 3.66
C ALA A 13 -9.30 -5.09 2.32
N LYS A 14 -9.30 -6.44 2.34
CA LYS A 14 -9.39 -7.26 1.12
C LYS A 14 -10.70 -7.04 0.35
N ILE A 15 -11.81 -6.79 1.05
CA ILE A 15 -13.10 -6.53 0.43
C ILE A 15 -13.10 -5.13 -0.18
N LEU A 16 -12.68 -4.11 0.59
CA LEU A 16 -12.67 -2.72 0.16
C LEU A 16 -11.74 -2.46 -1.02
N VAL A 17 -10.55 -3.08 -1.03
CA VAL A 17 -9.57 -2.91 -2.11
C VAL A 17 -10.07 -3.48 -3.44
N ARG A 18 -10.85 -4.56 -3.41
CA ARG A 18 -11.34 -5.23 -4.62
C ARG A 18 -12.61 -4.62 -5.18
N ASN A 19 -13.23 -3.67 -4.46
CA ASN A 19 -14.58 -3.21 -4.76
C ASN A 19 -15.57 -4.38 -4.95
N ASP A 20 -15.38 -5.47 -4.22
CA ASP A 20 -16.16 -6.71 -4.37
C ASP A 20 -17.48 -6.55 -3.60
N TYR A 21 -18.41 -5.82 -4.21
CA TYR A 21 -19.70 -5.41 -3.63
C TYR A 21 -20.61 -6.58 -3.28
N ASP A 22 -20.36 -7.75 -3.88
CA ASP A 22 -21.13 -8.98 -3.65
C ASP A 22 -20.61 -9.78 -2.44
N LYS A 23 -19.43 -9.44 -1.88
CA LYS A 23 -18.89 -10.09 -0.68
C LYS A 23 -19.23 -9.29 0.58
N ALA A 24 -19.92 -9.97 1.50
CA ALA A 24 -20.40 -9.36 2.73
C ALA A 24 -19.25 -8.89 3.64
N LEU A 25 -19.12 -7.57 3.76
CA LEU A 25 -18.41 -6.92 4.88
C LEU A 25 -18.96 -7.39 6.24
N ASP A 26 -20.19 -7.90 6.25
CA ASP A 26 -20.91 -8.37 7.43
C ASP A 26 -20.10 -9.36 8.25
N GLU A 27 -19.41 -10.35 7.66
CA GLU A 27 -18.72 -11.37 8.44
C GLU A 27 -17.61 -10.78 9.34
N PRO A 28 -16.60 -10.07 8.81
CA PRO A 28 -15.56 -9.51 9.66
C PRO A 28 -16.06 -8.40 10.61
N LEU A 29 -17.07 -7.61 10.20
CA LEU A 29 -17.69 -6.61 11.07
C LEU A 29 -18.46 -7.27 12.23
N MET A 30 -19.22 -8.32 11.96
CA MET A 30 -19.97 -9.08 12.97
C MET A 30 -19.03 -9.78 13.96
N ARG A 31 -17.87 -10.27 13.51
CA ARG A 31 -16.86 -10.82 14.44
C ARG A 31 -16.34 -9.75 15.41
N LEU A 32 -16.07 -8.53 14.94
CA LEU A 32 -15.70 -7.43 15.84
C LEU A 32 -16.82 -7.15 16.88
N LEU A 33 -18.08 -7.16 16.46
CA LEU A 33 -19.23 -6.93 17.35
C LEU A 33 -19.46 -8.07 18.36
N GLN A 34 -19.30 -9.33 17.93
CA GLN A 34 -19.51 -10.51 18.80
C GLN A 34 -18.45 -10.66 19.89
N SER A 35 -17.29 -10.00 19.75
CA SER A 35 -16.25 -9.98 20.78
C SER A 35 -16.69 -9.26 22.06
N GLY A 36 -17.70 -8.40 21.97
CA GLY A 36 -18.13 -7.52 23.06
C GLY A 36 -17.24 -6.27 23.19
N GLN A 37 -17.84 -5.17 23.63
CA GLN A 37 -17.22 -3.83 23.67
C GLN A 37 -15.99 -3.73 24.59
N ASN A 38 -15.82 -4.67 25.53
CA ASN A 38 -14.70 -4.68 26.49
C ASN A 38 -13.49 -5.52 26.03
N THR A 39 -13.58 -6.16 24.86
CA THR A 39 -12.54 -7.07 24.34
C THR A 39 -11.88 -6.56 23.07
N VAL A 40 -12.58 -5.71 22.32
CA VAL A 40 -12.07 -5.04 21.12
C VAL A 40 -11.92 -3.55 21.43
N ARG A 41 -10.95 -2.87 20.82
CA ARG A 41 -10.82 -1.41 20.95
C ARG A 41 -12.16 -0.72 20.65
N SER A 42 -12.52 0.26 21.48
CA SER A 42 -13.86 0.86 21.45
C SER A 42 -14.20 1.53 20.12
N ASP A 43 -13.21 2.09 19.43
CA ASP A 43 -13.34 2.69 18.12
C ASP A 43 -13.46 1.66 17.00
N LEU A 44 -12.73 0.53 17.07
CA LEU A 44 -12.94 -0.61 16.17
C LEU A 44 -14.37 -1.18 16.31
N PHE A 45 -14.87 -1.29 17.54
CA PHE A 45 -16.25 -1.72 17.80
C PHE A 45 -17.26 -0.73 17.23
N SER A 46 -17.08 0.57 17.48
CA SER A 46 -17.95 1.63 16.96
C SER A 46 -17.93 1.70 15.43
N PHE A 47 -16.76 1.52 14.82
CA PHE A 47 -16.60 1.39 13.37
C PHE A 47 -17.41 0.21 12.84
N ALA A 48 -17.30 -0.97 13.49
CA ALA A 48 -18.04 -2.15 13.09
C ALA A 48 -19.56 -1.95 13.22
N GLU A 49 -20.03 -1.32 14.29
CA GLU A 49 -21.45 -1.03 14.51
C GLU A 49 -21.99 -0.13 13.41
N LYS A 50 -21.30 0.97 13.11
CA LYS A 50 -21.68 1.94 12.09
C LYS A 50 -21.78 1.30 10.71
N TRP A 51 -20.77 0.54 10.31
CA TRP A 51 -20.64 0.04 8.95
C TRP A 51 -21.30 -1.32 8.71
N SER A 52 -21.85 -1.97 9.75
CA SER A 52 -22.53 -3.28 9.69
C SER A 52 -23.71 -3.38 8.72
N LYS A 53 -24.22 -2.24 8.21
CA LYS A 53 -25.38 -2.18 7.30
C LYS A 53 -25.06 -1.48 5.98
N ALA A 54 -23.81 -1.12 5.74
CA ALA A 54 -23.42 -0.35 4.57
C ALA A 54 -23.40 -1.22 3.31
N THR A 55 -24.28 -0.89 2.37
CA THR A 55 -24.52 -1.70 1.16
C THR A 55 -24.53 -0.88 -0.13
N SER A 56 -24.42 0.46 -0.04
CA SER A 56 -24.44 1.34 -1.22
C SER A 56 -23.02 1.79 -1.61
N PRO A 57 -22.75 2.08 -2.90
CA PRO A 57 -21.43 2.57 -3.33
C PRO A 57 -20.96 3.84 -2.60
N GLY A 58 -21.88 4.78 -2.33
CA GLY A 58 -21.56 6.00 -1.57
C GLY A 58 -21.16 5.70 -0.13
N ALA A 59 -21.90 4.79 0.53
CA ALA A 59 -21.56 4.35 1.88
C ALA A 59 -20.19 3.64 1.91
N LEU A 60 -19.83 2.88 0.87
CA LEU A 60 -18.53 2.20 0.81
C LEU A 60 -17.35 3.16 0.58
N ALA A 61 -17.55 4.25 -0.17
CA ALA A 61 -16.56 5.30 -0.29
C ALA A 61 -16.32 6.00 1.06
N GLU A 62 -17.39 6.33 1.78
CA GLU A 62 -17.29 6.89 3.14
C GLU A 62 -16.64 5.90 4.12
N LEU A 63 -17.00 4.62 4.03
CA LEU A 63 -16.39 3.54 4.81
C LEU A 63 -14.88 3.49 4.57
N TRP A 64 -14.43 3.56 3.31
CA TRP A 64 -13.01 3.58 2.98
C TRP A 64 -12.27 4.75 3.66
N GLU A 65 -12.84 5.95 3.63
CA GLU A 65 -12.25 7.12 4.30
C GLU A 65 -12.12 6.91 5.80
N GLU A 66 -13.17 6.40 6.46
CA GLU A 66 -13.13 6.13 7.90
C GLU A 66 -12.21 4.97 8.26
N PHE A 67 -12.13 3.95 7.41
CA PHE A 67 -11.24 2.81 7.61
C PHE A 67 -9.78 3.26 7.59
N LYS A 68 -9.39 4.17 6.70
CA LYS A 68 -8.04 4.75 6.69
C LYS A 68 -7.72 5.52 7.96
N ILE A 69 -8.67 6.33 8.44
CA ILE A 69 -8.50 7.08 9.69
C ILE A 69 -8.33 6.11 10.85
N LEU A 70 -9.16 5.06 10.91
CA LEU A 70 -9.09 4.02 11.94
C LEU A 70 -7.73 3.34 11.97
N LEU A 71 -7.21 2.90 10.80
CA LEU A 71 -5.88 2.29 10.71
C LEU A 71 -4.77 3.28 11.10
N ALA A 72 -4.90 4.55 10.74
CA ALA A 72 -3.92 5.58 11.05
C ALA A 72 -3.83 5.90 12.56
N LEU A 73 -4.90 5.65 13.33
CA LEU A 73 -4.94 5.78 14.79
C LEU A 73 -4.28 4.60 15.51
N HIS A 74 -4.13 3.44 14.84
CA HIS A 74 -3.56 2.20 15.41
C HIS A 74 -2.33 1.72 14.63
N PRO A 75 -1.23 2.49 14.60
CA PRO A 75 0.00 2.09 13.91
C PRO A 75 0.59 0.78 14.47
N ASP A 76 0.30 0.43 15.72
CA ASP A 76 0.70 -0.83 16.37
C ASP A 76 0.10 -2.07 15.67
N LEU A 77 -1.02 -1.93 14.98
CA LEU A 77 -1.62 -3.00 14.17
C LEU A 77 -0.87 -3.22 12.84
N GLY A 78 0.01 -2.29 12.48
CA GLY A 78 0.98 -2.43 11.38
C GLY A 78 0.39 -2.34 9.99
N PHE A 79 -0.71 -1.61 9.81
CA PHE A 79 -1.29 -1.37 8.49
C PHE A 79 -0.85 -0.03 7.92
N VAL A 80 -0.51 -0.04 6.63
CA VAL A 80 -0.28 1.19 5.86
C VAL A 80 -1.11 1.15 4.58
N VAL A 81 -1.78 2.26 4.28
CA VAL A 81 -2.67 2.38 3.12
C VAL A 81 -2.02 3.27 2.07
N ILE A 82 -1.73 2.69 0.91
CA ILE A 82 -1.28 3.39 -0.29
C ILE A 82 -2.48 3.65 -1.19
N GLU A 83 -2.70 4.92 -1.51
CA GLU A 83 -3.73 5.37 -2.44
C GLU A 83 -3.19 5.38 -3.87
N GLY A 84 -3.42 4.28 -4.59
CA GLY A 84 -2.87 4.11 -5.92
C GLY A 84 -3.32 5.17 -6.93
N ALA A 85 -4.53 5.71 -6.75
CA ALA A 85 -5.07 6.81 -7.57
C ALA A 85 -4.30 8.13 -7.43
N ARG A 86 -3.43 8.28 -6.41
CA ARG A 86 -2.56 9.46 -6.23
C ARG A 86 -1.23 9.34 -6.97
N ILE A 87 -0.93 8.17 -7.54
CA ILE A 87 0.36 7.86 -8.17
C ILE A 87 0.21 8.02 -9.68
N ALA A 88 0.72 9.13 -10.21
CA ALA A 88 0.72 9.45 -11.63
C ALA A 88 2.10 9.26 -12.29
N ASP A 89 3.17 9.19 -11.50
CA ASP A 89 4.57 9.09 -11.90
C ASP A 89 5.48 8.69 -10.70
N ILE A 90 6.80 8.65 -10.91
CA ILE A 90 7.77 8.30 -9.85
C ILE A 90 7.79 9.33 -8.70
N PRO A 91 7.82 10.66 -8.95
CA PRO A 91 7.72 11.65 -7.87
C PRO A 91 6.46 11.50 -7.00
N SER A 92 5.29 11.29 -7.60
CA SER A 92 4.04 11.10 -6.87
C SER A 92 3.99 9.76 -6.13
N PHE A 93 4.64 8.71 -6.64
CA PHE A 93 4.87 7.47 -5.88
C PHE A 93 5.63 7.75 -4.57
N TYR A 94 6.79 8.43 -4.63
CA TYR A 94 7.54 8.74 -3.42
C TYR A 94 6.80 9.73 -2.51
N ALA A 95 6.05 10.69 -3.07
CA ALA A 95 5.21 11.57 -2.27
C ALA A 95 4.17 10.77 -1.46
N GLU A 96 3.54 9.76 -2.07
CA GLU A 96 2.59 8.88 -1.40
C GLU A 96 3.29 8.00 -0.35
N ILE A 97 4.43 7.38 -0.68
CA ILE A 97 5.21 6.59 0.29
C ILE A 97 5.60 7.43 1.50
N ASN A 98 6.14 8.63 1.29
CA ASN A 98 6.52 9.51 2.38
C ASN A 98 5.31 9.97 3.21
N ARG A 99 4.16 10.22 2.58
CA ARG A 99 2.93 10.59 3.29
C ARG A 99 2.47 9.50 4.25
N VAL A 100 2.60 8.22 3.87
CA VAL A 100 2.00 7.11 4.61
C VAL A 100 2.98 6.43 5.57
N TYR A 101 4.28 6.49 5.28
CA TYR A 101 5.34 5.92 6.12
C TYR A 101 6.14 6.96 6.90
N MET A 102 6.45 8.10 6.29
CA MET A 102 7.50 9.01 6.78
C MET A 102 6.93 10.30 7.40
N ALA A 103 5.63 10.35 7.69
CA ALA A 103 4.96 11.57 8.18
C ALA A 103 5.55 12.11 9.49
N ASP A 104 6.10 11.22 10.33
CA ASP A 104 6.71 11.57 11.62
C ASP A 104 8.25 11.67 11.56
N GLU A 105 8.83 11.48 10.37
CA GLU A 105 10.27 11.52 10.13
C GLU A 105 10.73 12.91 9.65
N SER A 106 11.97 13.28 9.95
CA SER A 106 12.54 14.58 9.55
C SER A 106 13.11 14.59 8.12
N TRP A 107 13.06 13.45 7.43
CA TRP A 107 13.63 13.22 6.11
C TRP A 107 12.68 12.40 5.23
N GLN A 108 12.95 12.37 3.93
CA GLN A 108 12.12 11.71 2.92
C GLN A 108 12.91 10.71 2.09
N ILE A 109 12.25 9.62 1.71
CA ILE A 109 12.76 8.62 0.76
C ILE A 109 12.56 9.14 -0.66
N GLY A 110 13.53 8.92 -1.53
CA GLY A 110 13.47 9.28 -2.95
C GLY A 110 14.13 8.29 -3.91
N SER A 111 14.39 7.05 -3.45
CA SER A 111 15.07 6.01 -4.22
C SER A 111 14.50 4.62 -3.95
N LEU A 112 14.75 3.69 -4.89
CA LEU A 112 14.32 2.30 -4.76
C LEU A 112 15.03 1.63 -3.59
N ASP A 113 16.30 1.94 -3.37
CA ASP A 113 17.07 1.47 -2.21
C ASP A 113 16.45 1.97 -0.90
N GLY A 114 16.08 3.25 -0.83
CA GLY A 114 15.42 3.77 0.36
C GLY A 114 14.02 3.20 0.58
N PHE A 115 13.32 2.83 -0.49
CA PHE A 115 12.07 2.08 -0.39
C PHE A 115 12.30 0.65 0.09
N ASP A 116 13.33 -0.04 -0.39
CA ASP A 116 13.72 -1.38 0.07
C ASP A 116 14.13 -1.36 1.56
N ASP A 117 14.95 -0.39 1.96
CA ASP A 117 15.36 -0.16 3.36
C ASP A 117 14.16 0.06 4.28
N LEU A 118 13.18 0.86 3.84
CA LEU A 118 11.93 1.08 4.59
C LEU A 118 11.20 -0.24 4.89
N LEU A 119 11.23 -1.20 3.97
CA LEU A 119 10.52 -2.47 4.11
C LEU A 119 11.25 -3.49 5.02
N TYR A 120 12.56 -3.33 5.25
CA TYR A 120 13.26 -4.06 6.31
C TYR A 120 12.83 -3.62 7.72
N GLY A 121 12.24 -2.42 7.83
CA GLY A 121 11.84 -1.79 9.09
C GLY A 121 12.99 -1.05 9.78
N GLY A 122 12.67 -0.36 10.88
CA GLY A 122 13.63 0.41 11.67
C GLY A 122 13.49 1.94 11.57
N PHE A 123 12.56 2.42 10.75
CA PHE A 123 12.08 3.80 10.72
C PHE A 123 10.66 3.86 10.15
N GLY A 124 10.02 5.02 10.28
CA GLY A 124 8.67 5.27 9.78
C GLY A 124 7.55 4.75 10.68
N LYS A 125 6.32 5.10 10.30
CA LYS A 125 5.11 5.04 11.13
C LYS A 125 4.78 3.67 11.73
N VAL A 126 5.20 2.58 11.09
CA VAL A 126 4.89 1.20 11.52
C VAL A 126 6.12 0.41 11.97
N GLN A 127 7.24 1.09 12.27
CA GLN A 127 8.50 0.44 12.67
C GLN A 127 8.36 -0.51 13.88
N ASP A 128 7.48 -0.17 14.84
CA ASP A 128 7.27 -0.92 16.08
C ASP A 128 6.21 -2.02 15.95
N ALA A 129 5.56 -2.11 14.78
CA ALA A 129 4.52 -3.10 14.55
C ALA A 129 5.12 -4.51 14.47
N LYS A 130 4.48 -5.47 15.15
CA LYS A 130 4.90 -6.89 15.10
C LYS A 130 4.83 -7.50 13.70
N LYS A 131 4.00 -6.94 12.82
CA LYS A 131 3.81 -7.38 11.45
C LYS A 131 3.30 -6.22 10.58
N GLN A 132 3.92 -6.00 9.44
CA GLN A 132 3.53 -4.99 8.48
C GLN A 132 2.57 -5.55 7.42
N THR A 133 1.56 -4.77 7.07
CA THR A 133 0.65 -5.02 5.95
C THR A 133 0.50 -3.77 5.11
N ILE A 134 0.86 -3.88 3.83
CA ILE A 134 0.61 -2.86 2.82
C ILE A 134 -0.77 -3.13 2.22
N ILE A 135 -1.67 -2.15 2.31
CA ILE A 135 -2.96 -2.14 1.63
C ILE A 135 -2.82 -1.16 0.47
N TRP A 136 -2.90 -1.63 -0.77
CA TRP A 136 -2.74 -0.80 -1.96
C TRP A 136 -4.04 -0.81 -2.78
N LYS A 137 -4.78 0.30 -2.70
CA LYS A 137 -6.03 0.48 -3.44
C LYS A 137 -5.75 1.07 -4.83
N ASP A 138 -6.55 0.72 -5.83
CA ASP A 138 -6.44 1.22 -7.21
C ASP A 138 -5.06 0.91 -7.84
N ILE A 139 -4.52 -0.27 -7.54
CA ILE A 139 -3.18 -0.71 -7.98
C ILE A 139 -3.03 -0.74 -9.51
N ALA A 140 -4.12 -0.95 -10.25
CA ALA A 140 -4.13 -0.87 -11.71
C ALA A 140 -3.73 0.52 -12.22
N HIS A 141 -4.17 1.58 -11.53
CA HIS A 141 -3.77 2.95 -11.85
C HIS A 141 -2.27 3.14 -11.63
N SER A 142 -1.75 2.73 -10.46
CA SER A 142 -0.31 2.83 -10.16
C SER A 142 0.55 2.03 -11.14
N ARG A 143 0.09 0.83 -11.54
CA ARG A 143 0.78 -0.01 -12.53
C ARG A 143 0.86 0.66 -13.90
N ALA A 144 -0.21 1.30 -14.34
CA ALA A 144 -0.20 2.05 -15.59
C ALA A 144 0.70 3.30 -15.49
N ALA A 145 0.58 4.06 -14.40
CA ALA A 145 1.34 5.28 -14.13
C ALA A 145 2.85 5.04 -14.01
N LEU A 146 3.25 3.93 -13.38
CA LEU A 146 4.65 3.51 -13.24
C LEU A 146 5.06 2.48 -14.30
N GLY A 147 4.31 2.42 -15.41
CA GLY A 147 4.51 1.48 -16.50
C GLY A 147 5.66 1.87 -17.45
N VAL A 148 5.61 1.35 -18.68
CA VAL A 148 6.69 1.46 -19.68
C VAL A 148 7.09 2.92 -19.94
N THR A 149 6.14 3.83 -20.19
CA THR A 149 6.42 5.23 -20.52
C THR A 149 7.24 5.92 -19.44
N THR A 150 6.81 5.82 -18.18
CA THR A 150 7.51 6.40 -17.02
C THR A 150 8.89 5.77 -16.81
N THR A 151 8.99 4.46 -17.04
CA THR A 151 10.25 3.73 -16.88
C THR A 151 11.27 4.12 -17.97
N LEU A 152 10.82 4.35 -19.20
CA LEU A 152 11.68 4.86 -20.29
C LEU A 152 12.25 6.24 -19.94
N ALA A 153 11.40 7.16 -19.47
CA ALA A 153 11.83 8.49 -19.05
C ALA A 153 12.86 8.42 -17.91
N TYR A 154 12.60 7.56 -16.91
CA TYR A 154 13.53 7.30 -15.81
C TYR A 154 14.91 6.81 -16.31
N TYR A 155 14.96 5.80 -17.19
CA TYR A 155 16.24 5.32 -17.71
C TYR A 155 16.97 6.35 -18.58
N GLN A 156 16.24 7.15 -19.36
CA GLN A 156 16.83 8.24 -20.14
C GLN A 156 17.47 9.30 -19.24
N GLU A 157 16.81 9.66 -18.13
CA GLU A 157 17.39 10.58 -17.13
C GLU A 157 18.69 10.02 -16.53
N LYS A 158 18.73 8.71 -16.23
CA LYS A 158 19.95 8.03 -15.74
C LYS A 158 21.07 7.98 -16.77
N LEU A 159 20.79 8.25 -18.05
CA LEU A 159 21.76 8.31 -19.15
C LEU A 159 22.11 9.74 -19.58
N ALA A 160 21.62 10.77 -18.88
CA ALA A 160 22.01 12.15 -19.15
C ALA A 160 23.54 12.33 -19.07
N ALA A 161 24.10 13.26 -19.85
CA ALA A 161 25.55 13.39 -20.04
C ALA A 161 26.36 13.54 -18.72
N ASN A 162 25.78 14.17 -17.69
CA ASN A 162 26.42 14.37 -16.38
C ASN A 162 25.88 13.41 -15.29
N SER A 163 25.18 12.35 -15.68
CA SER A 163 24.66 11.36 -14.74
C SER A 163 25.79 10.57 -14.08
N PRO A 164 25.81 10.44 -12.74
CA PRO A 164 26.81 9.65 -12.01
C PRO A 164 26.54 8.14 -12.06
N PHE A 165 25.44 7.70 -12.70
CA PHE A 165 25.02 6.31 -12.71
C PHE A 165 25.83 5.46 -13.71
N ASN A 166 25.73 4.14 -13.63
CA ASN A 166 26.39 3.24 -14.57
C ASN A 166 25.68 3.27 -15.95
N HIS A 167 26.25 3.99 -16.92
CA HIS A 167 25.65 4.17 -18.24
C HIS A 167 25.47 2.84 -18.99
N ALA A 168 26.44 1.92 -18.94
CA ALA A 168 26.32 0.63 -19.63
C ALA A 168 25.16 -0.21 -19.08
N TYR A 169 24.98 -0.20 -17.76
CA TYR A 169 23.85 -0.87 -17.11
C TYR A 169 22.51 -0.28 -17.53
N PHE A 170 22.36 1.04 -17.49
CA PHE A 170 21.10 1.70 -17.86
C PHE A 170 20.80 1.66 -19.36
N GLN A 171 21.83 1.63 -20.22
CA GLN A 171 21.66 1.38 -21.66
C GLN A 171 21.08 -0.01 -21.91
N GLN A 172 21.57 -1.04 -21.22
CA GLN A 172 21.04 -2.40 -21.34
C GLN A 172 19.58 -2.45 -20.85
N LYS A 173 19.28 -1.88 -19.68
CA LYS A 173 17.91 -1.82 -19.13
C LYS A 173 16.94 -1.09 -20.06
N LEU A 174 17.38 0.00 -20.67
CA LEU A 174 16.59 0.73 -21.67
C LEU A 174 16.32 -0.14 -22.90
N ALA A 175 17.33 -0.82 -23.44
CA ALA A 175 17.18 -1.70 -24.60
C ALA A 175 16.25 -2.89 -24.31
N ASP A 176 16.39 -3.52 -23.13
CA ASP A 176 15.53 -4.62 -22.71
C ASP A 176 14.07 -4.17 -22.58
N LEU A 177 13.84 -3.00 -21.97
CA LEU A 177 12.49 -2.45 -21.84
C LEU A 177 11.86 -2.12 -23.20
N GLN A 178 12.62 -1.52 -24.12
CA GLN A 178 12.16 -1.25 -25.49
C GLN A 178 11.85 -2.53 -26.28
N ALA A 179 12.57 -3.62 -26.00
CA ALA A 179 12.33 -4.93 -26.58
C ALA A 179 11.18 -5.71 -25.90
N GLY A 180 10.50 -5.13 -24.90
CA GLY A 180 9.44 -5.80 -24.13
C GLY A 180 9.93 -6.91 -23.20
N LYS A 181 11.22 -6.92 -22.86
CA LYS A 181 11.87 -7.92 -21.99
C LYS A 181 12.28 -7.33 -20.63
N GLY A 182 12.34 -6.01 -20.53
CA GLY A 182 12.68 -5.29 -19.30
C GLY A 182 11.48 -5.12 -18.37
N GLN A 183 11.78 -4.94 -17.09
CA GLN A 183 10.81 -4.62 -16.06
C GLN A 183 10.39 -3.15 -16.14
N THR A 184 9.11 -2.88 -15.88
CA THR A 184 8.64 -1.52 -15.57
C THR A 184 9.07 -1.12 -14.16
N TYR A 185 9.01 0.18 -13.86
CA TYR A 185 9.26 0.70 -12.54
C TYR A 185 8.30 0.09 -11.51
N PHE A 186 7.04 -0.12 -11.89
CA PHE A 186 6.08 -0.84 -11.07
C PHE A 186 6.51 -2.28 -10.77
N ASP A 187 7.02 -3.00 -11.77
CA ASP A 187 7.47 -4.38 -11.58
C ASP A 187 8.63 -4.45 -10.57
N ILE A 188 9.53 -3.48 -10.60
CA ILE A 188 10.64 -3.38 -9.62
C ILE A 188 10.09 -3.10 -8.22
N VAL A 189 9.16 -2.16 -8.07
CA VAL A 189 8.50 -1.87 -6.77
C VAL A 189 7.76 -3.09 -6.23
N ALA A 190 7.07 -3.82 -7.10
CA ALA A 190 6.36 -5.05 -6.72
C ALA A 190 7.32 -6.17 -6.32
N GLU A 191 8.43 -6.33 -7.05
CA GLU A 191 9.49 -7.29 -6.70
C GLU A 191 10.10 -6.98 -5.34
N ILE A 192 10.42 -5.71 -5.06
CA ILE A 192 10.88 -5.26 -3.75
C ILE A 192 9.88 -5.69 -2.68
N ILE A 193 8.59 -5.33 -2.77
CA ILE A 193 7.59 -5.75 -1.77
C ILE A 193 7.56 -7.27 -1.58
N GLN A 194 7.66 -8.04 -2.67
CA GLN A 194 7.63 -9.51 -2.63
C GLN A 194 8.90 -10.14 -2.06
N SER A 195 10.06 -9.47 -2.13
CA SER A 195 11.30 -9.95 -1.51
C SER A 195 11.31 -9.80 0.02
N HIS A 196 10.31 -9.12 0.60
CA HIS A 196 10.15 -8.96 2.05
C HIS A 196 9.12 -9.94 2.64
N PRO A 197 9.51 -11.14 3.08
CA PRO A 197 8.56 -12.19 3.50
C PRO A 197 7.76 -11.86 4.77
N LYS A 198 8.17 -10.82 5.52
CA LYS A 198 7.47 -10.36 6.73
C LYS A 198 6.34 -9.37 6.42
N ILE A 199 6.21 -8.92 5.17
CA ILE A 199 5.20 -7.98 4.73
C ILE A 199 4.03 -8.74 4.09
N ASP A 200 2.82 -8.51 4.59
CA ASP A 200 1.62 -8.88 3.82
C ASP A 200 1.30 -7.78 2.82
N TRP A 201 0.88 -8.16 1.61
CA TRP A 201 0.44 -7.21 0.59
C TRP A 201 -1.00 -7.51 0.16
N ILE A 202 -1.90 -6.55 0.42
CA ILE A 202 -3.32 -6.60 0.05
C ILE A 202 -3.55 -5.64 -1.11
N TYR A 203 -3.88 -6.20 -2.26
CA TYR A 203 -4.18 -5.48 -3.49
C TYR A 203 -5.19 -6.26 -4.34
N GLU A 204 -5.80 -5.59 -5.31
CA GLU A 204 -6.63 -6.23 -6.33
C GLU A 204 -5.74 -6.94 -7.34
N ARG A 205 -5.89 -8.26 -7.51
CA ARG A 205 -5.13 -9.01 -8.52
C ARG A 205 -5.72 -8.71 -9.89
N ILE A 206 -4.90 -8.18 -10.79
CA ILE A 206 -5.22 -7.84 -12.19
C ILE A 206 -4.86 -9.01 -13.09
#